data_AF-A0A086D056-F1
#
_entry.id   AF-A0A086D056-F1
#
_cell.length_a   1.000
_cell.length_b   1.000
_cell.length_c   1.000
_cell.angle_alpha   90.00
_cell.angle_beta   90.00
_cell.angle_gamma   90.00
#
_symmetry.space_group_name_H-M   'P 1'
#
loop_
_entity.id
_entity.type
_entity.pdbx_description
1 polymer ?
#
loop_
_entity_poly.entity_id
_entity_poly.type
_entity_poly.pdbx_seq_one_letter_code
_entity_poly.pdbx_strand_id
1 'polypeptide(L)'
;MMGGVPYGRPMAMNMADDIRDGLTLDSLTFRLGPFFFALPPGMAAEITLQGDLVQTWKTQLAPYPQPLDKVFFDARERPVPIAEVELARARHHLHRLFHALHLAGLENVSLRTLRLAHGLSTSSTLDGLRRALSRSGFFRLTAGGGALGPEQARMIGGPAARAAGMDDDLRSEDAGYRRLGFSPVYQAEGDTHARWRQLLDEIDQSLHLARLAERDKIHTERAGSVETPRGPWSERRPADASALFDELLPGLEWGDALATVASLDVAALADQPVGARPSGESRAVGGGTGSDV
;
A
#
# COMPACT_ATOMS: atom_id res chain seq x y z
N MET A 1 -36.29 23.02 12.26
CA MET A 1 -37.24 22.31 13.14
C MET A 1 -38.07 21.36 12.30
N MET A 2 -37.65 20.10 12.17
CA MET A 2 -38.43 19.03 11.52
C MET A 2 -38.43 17.82 12.45
N GLY A 3 -39.26 17.88 13.48
CA GLY A 3 -39.51 16.78 14.41
C GLY A 3 -41.00 16.46 14.38
N GLY A 4 -41.42 15.70 13.37
CA GLY A 4 -42.79 15.22 13.26
C GLY A 4 -43.01 13.92 14.04
N VAL A 5 -44.27 13.62 14.36
CA VAL A 5 -44.69 12.37 15.03
C VAL A 5 -45.64 11.59 14.10
N PRO A 6 -45.17 11.00 12.99
CA PRO A 6 -46.04 10.18 12.14
C PRO A 6 -46.49 8.95 12.93
N TYR A 7 -47.80 8.69 12.95
CA TYR A 7 -48.41 7.53 13.61
C TYR A 7 -48.14 7.41 15.12
N GLY A 8 -47.90 8.54 15.80
CA GLY A 8 -47.70 8.57 17.25
C GLY A 8 -46.37 7.98 17.72
N ARG A 9 -45.44 7.71 16.80
CA ARG A 9 -44.06 7.33 17.13
C ARG A 9 -43.14 8.51 16.81
N PRO A 10 -42.20 8.85 17.71
CA PRO A 10 -41.16 9.82 17.40
C PRO A 10 -40.44 9.35 16.13
N MET A 11 -40.33 10.22 15.14
CA MET A 11 -39.48 9.96 13.99
C MET A 11 -38.04 9.73 14.50
N ALA A 12 -37.32 8.76 13.94
CA ALA A 12 -35.90 8.58 14.27
C ALA A 12 -35.19 9.90 13.97
N MET A 13 -34.69 10.57 15.01
CA MET A 13 -33.95 11.82 14.84
C MET A 13 -32.50 11.47 14.58
N ASN A 14 -31.99 11.86 13.43
CA ASN A 14 -30.56 11.79 13.12
C ASN A 14 -29.83 12.82 13.99
N MET A 15 -28.86 12.36 14.78
CA MET A 15 -28.12 13.18 15.75
C MET A 15 -26.78 13.72 15.22
N ALA A 16 -26.41 13.39 13.99
CA ALA A 16 -25.18 13.87 13.37
C ALA A 16 -25.51 14.97 12.34
N ASP A 17 -24.82 16.10 12.46
CA ASP A 17 -24.84 17.16 11.46
C ASP A 17 -24.16 16.66 10.17
N ASP A 18 -24.73 16.99 9.02
CA ASP A 18 -24.19 16.62 7.71
C ASP A 18 -22.88 17.40 7.42
N ILE A 19 -21.83 16.68 7.01
CA ILE A 19 -20.52 17.26 6.70
C ILE A 19 -20.52 18.11 5.41
N ARG A 20 -21.44 17.85 4.46
CA ARG A 20 -21.45 18.47 3.13
C ARG A 20 -22.60 19.45 2.90
N ASP A 21 -23.86 19.05 3.06
CA ASP A 21 -25.00 19.77 2.46
C ASP A 21 -26.21 20.03 3.38
N GLY A 22 -26.18 19.54 4.62
CA GLY A 22 -27.25 19.75 5.60
C GLY A 22 -28.49 18.86 5.40
N LEU A 23 -28.47 17.89 4.47
CA LEU A 23 -29.57 16.94 4.27
C LEU A 23 -29.42 15.74 5.20
N THR A 24 -30.23 15.67 6.25
CA THR A 24 -30.20 14.58 7.23
C THR A 24 -30.72 13.25 6.66
N LEU A 25 -29.84 12.48 6.02
CA LEU A 25 -30.10 11.07 5.66
C LEU A 25 -29.80 10.16 6.86
N ASP A 26 -30.38 8.96 6.85
CA ASP A 26 -30.12 7.98 7.91
C ASP A 26 -28.66 7.49 7.86
N SER A 27 -28.02 7.48 9.03
CA SER A 27 -26.67 6.98 9.19
C SER A 27 -26.65 5.47 9.44
N LEU A 28 -25.76 4.74 8.77
CA LEU A 28 -25.53 3.32 8.97
C LEU A 28 -24.13 3.09 9.54
N THR A 29 -24.05 2.61 10.78
CA THR A 29 -22.79 2.20 11.42
C THR A 29 -22.63 0.69 11.37
N PHE A 30 -21.47 0.21 10.92
CA PHE A 30 -21.16 -1.21 10.82
C PHE A 30 -19.65 -1.45 10.96
N ARG A 31 -19.26 -2.73 11.05
CA ARG A 31 -17.86 -3.15 11.16
C ARG A 31 -17.48 -4.02 9.98
N LEU A 32 -16.31 -3.77 9.41
CA LEU A 32 -15.70 -4.58 8.35
C LEU A 32 -14.33 -5.08 8.79
N GLY A 33 -13.96 -6.27 8.31
CA GLY A 33 -12.70 -6.95 8.68
C GLY A 33 -12.89 -8.08 9.72
N PRO A 34 -11.84 -8.85 10.03
CA PRO A 34 -10.48 -8.77 9.48
C PRO A 34 -10.31 -9.43 8.10
N PHE A 35 -11.38 -10.02 7.54
CA PHE A 35 -11.36 -10.77 6.28
C PHE A 35 -12.02 -10.04 5.11
N PHE A 36 -12.29 -8.73 5.25
CA PHE A 36 -12.85 -7.96 4.15
C PHE A 36 -11.77 -7.64 3.13
N PHE A 37 -11.94 -8.16 1.91
CA PHE A 37 -10.91 -8.19 0.86
C PHE A 37 -10.44 -6.81 0.37
N ALA A 38 -11.22 -5.75 0.61
CA ALA A 38 -10.85 -4.39 0.22
C ALA A 38 -9.95 -3.71 1.26
N LEU A 39 -9.85 -4.27 2.48
CA LEU A 39 -8.93 -3.78 3.51
C LEU A 39 -7.61 -4.55 3.45
N PRO A 40 -6.51 -3.92 3.92
CA PRO A 40 -5.28 -4.64 4.16
C PRO A 40 -5.51 -5.86 5.08
N PRO A 41 -4.83 -6.99 4.84
CA PRO A 41 -5.05 -8.23 5.59
C PRO A 41 -4.95 -8.03 7.11
N GLY A 42 -5.94 -8.54 7.85
CA GLY A 42 -5.98 -8.44 9.31
C GLY A 42 -6.60 -7.15 9.85
N MET A 43 -6.76 -6.12 9.00
CA MET A 43 -7.32 -4.85 9.41
C MET A 43 -8.84 -4.96 9.62
N ALA A 44 -9.34 -4.29 10.66
CA ALA A 44 -10.77 -4.09 10.86
C ALA A 44 -11.08 -2.63 11.18
N ALA A 45 -12.24 -2.15 10.74
CA ALA A 45 -12.69 -0.78 10.98
C ALA A 45 -14.17 -0.75 11.34
N GLU A 46 -14.53 0.20 12.22
CA GLU A 46 -15.91 0.62 12.44
C GLU A 46 -16.17 1.87 11.60
N ILE A 47 -17.21 1.81 10.78
CA ILE A 47 -17.47 2.78 9.71
C ILE A 47 -18.90 3.26 9.88
N THR A 48 -19.09 4.58 9.79
CA THR A 48 -20.42 5.18 9.69
C THR A 48 -20.56 5.80 8.31
N LEU A 49 -21.56 5.37 7.57
CA LEU A 49 -21.93 5.95 6.28
C LEU A 49 -23.23 6.74 6.41
N GLN A 50 -23.37 7.78 5.59
CA GLN A 50 -24.63 8.46 5.34
C GLN A 50 -24.84 8.49 3.83
N GLY A 51 -25.73 7.64 3.31
CA GLY A 51 -25.72 7.30 1.89
C GLY A 51 -24.42 6.56 1.52
N ASP A 52 -23.67 7.10 0.56
CA ASP A 52 -22.33 6.64 0.20
C ASP A 52 -21.20 7.49 0.81
N LEU A 53 -21.51 8.54 1.56
CA LEU A 53 -20.53 9.39 2.22
C LEU A 53 -20.01 8.73 3.50
N VAL A 54 -18.68 8.66 3.66
CA VAL A 54 -18.03 8.25 4.91
C VAL A 54 -18.11 9.39 5.92
N GLN A 55 -18.90 9.19 6.98
CA GLN A 55 -19.00 10.13 8.10
C GLN A 55 -17.86 9.93 9.10
N THR A 56 -17.61 8.67 9.45
CA THR A 56 -16.53 8.32 10.38
C THR A 56 -15.85 7.03 9.94
N TRP A 57 -14.54 6.99 10.11
CA TRP A 57 -13.74 5.77 10.04
C TRP A 57 -12.99 5.62 11.35
N LYS A 58 -13.05 4.43 11.97
CA LYS A 58 -12.28 4.12 13.18
C LYS A 58 -11.59 2.79 13.02
N THR A 59 -10.27 2.82 12.92
CA THR A 59 -9.45 1.60 12.84
C THR A 59 -9.53 0.85 14.17
N GLN A 60 -10.09 -0.36 14.13
CA GLN A 60 -10.27 -1.24 15.30
C GLN A 60 -9.09 -2.20 15.46
N LEU A 61 -8.60 -2.74 14.35
CA LEU A 61 -7.45 -3.61 14.30
C LEU A 61 -6.50 -3.11 13.20
N ALA A 62 -5.23 -2.95 13.55
CA ALA A 62 -4.17 -2.70 12.59
C ALA A 62 -3.98 -3.93 11.67
N PRO A 63 -3.57 -3.72 10.42
CA PRO A 63 -3.21 -4.82 9.53
C PRO A 63 -2.06 -5.67 10.05
N TYR A 64 -2.01 -6.91 9.59
CA TYR A 64 -0.87 -7.77 9.83
C TYR A 64 0.38 -7.20 9.16
N PRO A 65 1.55 -7.28 9.83
CA PRO A 65 2.82 -6.91 9.20
C PRO A 65 3.02 -7.69 7.90
N GLN A 66 3.39 -6.98 6.84
CA GLN A 66 3.57 -7.57 5.51
C GLN A 66 5.06 -7.83 5.25
N PRO A 67 5.42 -9.04 4.77
CA PRO A 67 6.80 -9.36 4.43
C PRO A 67 7.22 -8.73 3.10
N LEU A 68 8.53 -8.59 2.90
CA LEU A 68 9.14 -8.22 1.62
C LEU A 68 9.94 -9.39 1.03
N ASP A 69 10.28 -9.26 -0.25
CA ASP A 69 11.23 -10.16 -0.90
C ASP A 69 12.57 -10.19 -0.13
N LYS A 70 13.19 -11.37 -0.05
CA LYS A 70 14.43 -11.62 0.71
C LYS A 70 15.56 -10.66 0.33
N VAL A 71 15.61 -10.22 -0.94
CA VAL A 71 16.64 -9.31 -1.44
C VAL A 71 16.72 -7.99 -0.65
N PHE A 72 15.60 -7.49 -0.10
CA PHE A 72 15.61 -6.28 0.71
C PHE A 72 16.24 -6.50 2.10
N PHE A 73 16.09 -7.70 2.66
CA PHE A 73 16.76 -8.09 3.89
C PHE A 73 18.26 -8.25 3.64
N ASP A 74 18.61 -8.97 2.56
CA ASP A 74 20.02 -9.18 2.18
C ASP A 74 20.73 -7.86 1.88
N ALA A 75 20.06 -6.92 1.20
CA ALA A 75 20.60 -5.58 0.89
C ALA A 75 20.95 -4.78 2.15
N ARG A 76 20.31 -5.05 3.29
CA ARG A 76 20.69 -4.40 4.57
C ARG A 76 21.94 -5.01 5.17
N GLU A 77 22.23 -6.27 4.91
CA GLU A 77 23.34 -6.99 5.53
C GLU A 77 24.59 -6.95 4.66
N ARG A 78 24.42 -6.95 3.33
CA ARG A 78 25.51 -7.06 2.36
C ARG A 78 25.15 -6.42 1.01
N PRO A 79 26.16 -6.08 0.20
CA PRO A 79 25.97 -5.76 -1.21
C PRO A 79 25.19 -6.84 -1.95
N VAL A 80 24.18 -6.44 -2.73
CA VAL A 80 23.37 -7.31 -3.59
C VAL A 80 23.24 -6.72 -5.00
N PRO A 81 22.98 -7.52 -6.05
CA PRO A 81 22.76 -6.97 -7.39
C PRO A 81 21.57 -6.01 -7.41
N ILE A 82 21.76 -4.78 -7.93
CA ILE A 82 20.68 -3.79 -8.03
C ILE A 82 19.53 -4.31 -8.90
N ALA A 83 19.85 -5.11 -9.92
CA ALA A 83 18.84 -5.74 -10.76
C ALA A 83 17.84 -6.58 -9.96
N GLU A 84 18.30 -7.36 -8.98
CA GLU A 84 17.41 -8.18 -8.16
C GLU A 84 16.51 -7.32 -7.26
N VAL A 85 17.06 -6.26 -6.66
CA VAL A 85 16.33 -5.32 -5.81
C VAL A 85 15.22 -4.60 -6.60
N GLU A 86 15.55 -4.09 -7.78
CA GLU A 86 14.62 -3.31 -8.58
C GLU A 86 13.55 -4.18 -9.27
N LEU A 87 13.88 -5.43 -9.66
CA LEU A 87 12.84 -6.39 -10.09
C LEU A 87 11.89 -6.75 -8.94
N ALA A 88 12.40 -6.90 -7.72
CA ALA A 88 11.56 -7.12 -6.54
C ALA A 88 10.67 -5.91 -6.21
N ARG A 89 11.19 -4.70 -6.33
CA ARG A 89 10.41 -3.46 -6.20
C ARG A 89 9.28 -3.37 -7.22
N ALA A 90 9.60 -3.57 -8.50
CA ALA A 90 8.61 -3.57 -9.57
C ALA A 90 7.52 -4.62 -9.36
N ARG A 91 7.90 -5.83 -8.91
CA ARG A 91 6.95 -6.90 -8.56
C ARG A 91 6.01 -6.50 -7.43
N HIS A 92 6.54 -5.94 -6.34
CA HIS A 92 5.72 -5.43 -5.22
C HIS A 92 4.67 -4.44 -5.70
N HIS A 93 5.09 -3.44 -6.47
CA HIS A 93 4.20 -2.42 -7.02
C HIS A 93 3.13 -3.02 -7.96
N LEU A 94 3.50 -3.97 -8.82
CA LEU A 94 2.52 -4.66 -9.67
C LEU A 94 1.51 -5.49 -8.87
N HIS A 95 1.91 -6.13 -7.77
CA HIS A 95 0.95 -6.81 -6.89
C HIS A 95 -0.04 -5.82 -6.27
N ARG A 96 0.44 -4.67 -5.81
CA ARG A 96 -0.45 -3.61 -5.30
C ARG A 96 -1.43 -3.12 -6.36
N LEU A 97 -0.94 -2.88 -7.57
CA LEU A 97 -1.79 -2.48 -8.69
C LEU A 97 -2.80 -3.58 -9.06
N PHE A 98 -2.41 -4.87 -9.01
CA PHE A 98 -3.33 -5.99 -9.20
C PHE A 98 -4.49 -5.94 -8.20
N HIS A 99 -4.22 -5.73 -6.91
CA HIS A 99 -5.26 -5.65 -5.88
C HIS A 99 -6.23 -4.50 -6.14
N ALA A 100 -5.73 -3.31 -6.49
CA ALA A 100 -6.58 -2.17 -6.81
C ALA A 100 -7.43 -2.38 -8.06
N LEU A 101 -6.86 -2.99 -9.11
CA LEU A 101 -7.60 -3.32 -10.33
C LEU A 101 -8.68 -4.37 -10.07
N HIS A 102 -8.39 -5.36 -9.22
CA HIS A 102 -9.36 -6.38 -8.83
C HIS A 102 -10.50 -5.77 -8.02
N LEU A 103 -10.19 -4.89 -7.06
CA LEU A 103 -11.18 -4.13 -6.29
C LEU A 103 -12.07 -3.26 -7.17
N ALA A 104 -11.50 -2.65 -8.22
CA ALA A 104 -12.23 -1.85 -9.20
C ALA A 104 -13.05 -2.69 -10.23
N GLY A 105 -13.07 -4.03 -10.10
CA GLY A 105 -13.79 -4.90 -11.04
C GLY A 105 -13.14 -5.04 -12.43
N LEU A 106 -11.87 -4.64 -12.58
CA LEU A 106 -11.14 -4.67 -13.85
C LEU A 106 -10.36 -5.98 -14.04
N GLU A 107 -11.05 -7.11 -13.99
CA GLU A 107 -10.49 -8.47 -13.89
C GLU A 107 -9.47 -8.82 -14.99
N ASN A 108 -9.77 -8.51 -16.25
CA ASN A 108 -8.85 -8.82 -17.35
C ASN A 108 -7.53 -8.07 -17.22
N VAL A 109 -7.58 -6.81 -16.78
CA VAL A 109 -6.37 -5.99 -16.59
C VAL A 109 -5.66 -6.42 -15.32
N SER A 110 -6.37 -6.74 -14.24
CA SER A 110 -5.77 -7.23 -13.00
C SER A 110 -4.98 -8.52 -13.24
N LEU A 111 -5.58 -9.53 -13.89
CA LEU A 111 -4.89 -10.79 -14.20
C LEU A 111 -3.68 -10.59 -15.12
N ARG A 112 -3.76 -9.64 -16.05
CA ARG A 112 -2.61 -9.27 -16.89
C ARG A 112 -1.48 -8.65 -16.06
N THR A 113 -1.80 -7.75 -15.12
CA THR A 113 -0.84 -7.17 -14.18
C THR A 113 -0.18 -8.25 -13.33
N LEU A 114 -0.97 -9.20 -12.80
CA LEU A 114 -0.43 -10.31 -12.00
C LEU A 114 0.50 -11.21 -12.80
N ARG A 115 0.15 -11.55 -14.05
CA ARG A 115 1.02 -12.32 -14.95
C ARG A 115 2.33 -11.58 -15.25
N LEU A 116 2.26 -10.27 -15.45
CA LEU A 116 3.47 -9.44 -15.64
C LEU A 116 4.36 -9.47 -14.40
N ALA A 117 3.79 -9.40 -13.20
CA ALA A 117 4.54 -9.48 -11.94
C ALA A 117 5.28 -10.83 -11.79
N HIS A 118 4.64 -11.93 -12.18
CA HIS A 118 5.23 -13.28 -12.10
C HIS A 118 6.31 -13.52 -13.18
N GLY A 119 6.13 -12.96 -14.37
CA GLY A 119 7.05 -13.09 -15.50
C GLY A 119 8.04 -11.94 -15.64
N LEU A 120 8.30 -11.19 -14.58
CA LEU A 120 9.10 -9.98 -14.63
C LEU A 120 10.60 -10.30 -14.89
N SER A 121 11.21 -9.59 -15.82
CA SER A 121 12.64 -9.68 -16.14
C SER A 121 13.20 -8.30 -16.50
N THR A 122 14.52 -8.17 -16.65
CA THR A 122 15.20 -6.94 -17.09
C THR A 122 14.80 -6.50 -18.51
N SER A 123 14.24 -7.40 -19.30
CA SER A 123 13.71 -7.12 -20.64
C SER A 123 12.24 -6.67 -20.64
N SER A 124 11.54 -6.77 -19.51
CA SER A 124 10.11 -6.41 -19.40
C SER A 124 9.89 -4.90 -19.60
N THR A 125 8.68 -4.55 -20.05
CA THR A 125 8.23 -3.16 -20.27
C THR A 125 6.79 -2.96 -19.79
N LEU A 126 6.43 -1.72 -19.44
CA LEU A 126 5.10 -1.38 -18.93
C LEU A 126 4.14 -0.84 -20.00
N ASP A 127 4.63 -0.53 -21.20
CA ASP A 127 3.87 0.09 -22.30
C ASP A 127 2.52 -0.56 -22.56
N GLY A 128 2.51 -1.89 -22.63
CA GLY A 128 1.29 -2.67 -22.88
C GLY A 128 0.28 -2.57 -21.74
N LEU A 129 0.76 -2.45 -20.50
CA LEU A 129 -0.08 -2.29 -19.31
C LEU A 129 -0.59 -0.85 -19.21
N ARG A 130 0.27 0.16 -19.40
CA ARG A 130 -0.15 1.58 -19.40
C ARG A 130 -1.28 1.83 -20.40
N ARG A 131 -1.15 1.32 -21.63
CA ARG A 131 -2.24 1.40 -22.64
C ARG A 131 -3.53 0.71 -22.18
N ALA A 132 -3.44 -0.41 -21.47
CA ALA A 132 -4.62 -1.11 -20.96
C ALA A 132 -5.30 -0.32 -19.84
N LEU A 133 -4.54 0.25 -18.91
CA LEU A 133 -5.04 1.10 -17.81
C LEU A 133 -5.78 2.33 -18.33
N SER A 134 -5.22 3.02 -19.33
CA SER A 134 -5.89 4.18 -19.94
C SER A 134 -7.21 3.80 -20.60
N ARG A 135 -7.27 2.64 -21.28
CA ARG A 135 -8.48 2.17 -21.96
C ARG A 135 -9.54 1.63 -20.99
N SER A 136 -9.13 1.03 -19.88
CA SER A 136 -10.04 0.48 -18.88
C SER A 136 -10.72 1.56 -18.03
N GLY A 137 -10.26 2.80 -18.10
CA GLY A 137 -10.79 3.90 -17.30
C GLY A 137 -10.33 3.87 -15.84
N PHE A 138 -9.30 3.08 -15.50
CA PHE A 138 -8.79 2.97 -14.14
C PHE A 138 -8.52 4.33 -13.50
N PHE A 139 -7.84 5.23 -14.21
CA PHE A 139 -7.54 6.57 -13.71
C PHE A 139 -8.77 7.47 -13.50
N ARG A 140 -9.90 7.19 -14.17
CA ARG A 140 -11.16 7.90 -13.91
C ARG A 140 -11.81 7.42 -12.60
N LEU A 141 -11.64 6.14 -12.26
CA LEU A 141 -12.14 5.56 -11.01
C LEU A 141 -11.31 5.98 -9.79
N THR A 142 -10.13 6.55 -10.00
CA THR A 142 -9.21 6.96 -8.93
C THR A 142 -8.97 8.47 -8.93
N ALA A 143 -9.83 9.25 -9.59
CA ALA A 143 -9.60 10.67 -9.86
C ALA A 143 -9.89 11.60 -8.68
N GLY A 144 -10.41 11.09 -7.56
CA GLY A 144 -10.84 11.89 -6.42
C GLY A 144 -10.24 11.45 -5.08
N GLY A 145 -9.91 12.42 -4.24
CA GLY A 145 -9.80 12.25 -2.79
C GLY A 145 -8.51 11.64 -2.23
N GLY A 146 -8.46 11.61 -0.90
CA GLY A 146 -7.38 10.98 -0.14
C GLY A 146 -6.02 11.67 -0.30
N ALA A 147 -6.00 12.99 -0.50
CA ALA A 147 -4.77 13.77 -0.55
C ALA A 147 -4.08 13.78 0.83
N LEU A 148 -2.77 13.50 0.84
CA LEU A 148 -1.99 13.50 2.07
C LEU A 148 -1.46 14.91 2.37
N GLY A 149 -1.66 15.38 3.60
CA GLY A 149 -0.89 16.50 4.13
C GLY A 149 0.60 16.14 4.32
N PRO A 150 1.50 17.13 4.45
CA PRO A 150 2.94 16.88 4.60
C PRO A 150 3.30 15.98 5.78
N GLU A 151 2.60 16.09 6.91
CA GLU A 151 2.87 15.24 8.07
C GLU A 151 2.45 13.78 7.84
N GLN A 152 1.27 13.57 7.24
CA GLN A 152 0.77 12.26 6.87
C GLN A 152 1.66 11.59 5.82
N ALA A 153 2.10 12.36 4.82
CA ALA A 153 3.06 11.93 3.81
C ALA A 153 4.38 11.45 4.44
N ARG A 154 4.95 12.21 5.39
CA ARG A 154 6.16 11.81 6.14
C ARG A 154 5.95 10.56 6.98
N MET A 155 4.77 10.41 7.60
CA MET A 155 4.45 9.25 8.44
C MET A 155 4.42 7.96 7.63
N ILE A 156 3.84 7.99 6.42
CA ILE A 156 3.79 6.83 5.53
C ILE A 156 5.13 6.60 4.83
N GLY A 157 5.77 7.66 4.35
CA GLY A 157 7.05 7.60 3.64
C GLY A 157 6.96 6.99 2.23
N GLY A 158 8.12 6.71 1.65
CA GLY A 158 8.27 5.95 0.41
C GLY A 158 7.48 6.51 -0.78
N PRO A 159 6.85 5.66 -1.60
CA PRO A 159 6.09 6.11 -2.76
C PRO A 159 4.92 7.05 -2.42
N ALA A 160 4.31 6.92 -1.24
CA ALA A 160 3.21 7.81 -0.85
C ALA A 160 3.72 9.23 -0.55
N ALA A 161 4.88 9.35 0.09
CA ALA A 161 5.54 10.64 0.30
C ALA A 161 5.99 11.27 -1.04
N ARG A 162 6.56 10.46 -1.94
CA ARG A 162 6.93 10.92 -3.30
C ARG A 162 5.74 11.35 -4.14
N ALA A 163 4.59 10.70 -4.00
CA ALA A 163 3.36 11.16 -4.64
C ALA A 163 2.89 12.54 -4.12
N ALA A 164 3.28 12.92 -2.89
CA ALA A 164 2.96 14.19 -2.25
C ALA A 164 4.08 15.24 -2.35
N GLY A 165 5.06 15.05 -3.26
CA GLY A 165 6.10 16.04 -3.54
C GLY A 165 7.36 15.96 -2.70
N MET A 166 7.54 14.90 -1.90
CA MET A 166 8.78 14.69 -1.14
C MET A 166 9.77 13.89 -1.99
N ASP A 167 10.97 14.40 -2.22
CA ASP A 167 11.99 13.75 -3.06
C ASP A 167 12.96 12.87 -2.27
N ASP A 168 12.73 12.68 -0.96
CA ASP A 168 13.51 11.80 -0.10
C ASP A 168 13.45 10.34 -0.57
N ASP A 169 14.62 9.76 -0.91
CA ASP A 169 14.76 8.36 -1.30
C ASP A 169 16.19 7.88 -0.98
N LEU A 170 16.33 6.82 -0.17
CA LEU A 170 17.64 6.35 0.28
C LEU A 170 18.50 5.80 -0.87
N ARG A 171 17.93 5.48 -2.04
CA ARG A 171 18.70 5.08 -3.22
C ARG A 171 19.62 6.19 -3.71
N SER A 172 19.26 7.46 -3.50
CA SER A 172 20.11 8.61 -3.87
C SER A 172 21.43 8.63 -3.10
N GLU A 173 21.48 8.03 -1.92
CA GLU A 173 22.67 7.96 -1.06
C GLU A 173 23.57 6.76 -1.40
N ASP A 174 23.10 5.79 -2.17
CA ASP A 174 23.87 4.61 -2.56
C ASP A 174 24.70 4.86 -3.83
N ALA A 175 26.01 4.55 -3.75
CA ALA A 175 26.94 4.82 -4.85
C ALA A 175 26.67 3.96 -6.10
N GLY A 176 26.15 2.74 -5.95
CA GLY A 176 25.74 1.89 -7.07
C GLY A 176 24.59 2.52 -7.85
N TYR A 177 23.57 3.03 -7.16
CA TYR A 177 22.47 3.77 -7.79
C TYR A 177 22.93 5.08 -8.43
N ARG A 178 23.83 5.84 -7.80
CA ARG A 178 24.41 7.05 -8.41
C ARG A 178 25.17 6.76 -9.69
N ARG A 179 25.91 5.64 -9.76
CA ARG A 179 26.60 5.19 -11.00
C ARG A 179 25.63 4.86 -12.13
N LEU A 180 24.41 4.44 -11.81
CA LEU A 180 23.33 4.20 -12.77
C LEU A 180 22.58 5.47 -13.17
N GLY A 181 22.93 6.63 -12.60
CA GLY A 181 22.24 7.90 -12.86
C GLY A 181 20.85 7.99 -12.21
N PHE A 182 20.65 7.29 -11.09
CA PHE A 182 19.38 7.35 -10.36
C PHE A 182 19.05 8.77 -9.89
N SER A 183 17.78 9.16 -10.05
CA SER A 183 17.20 10.35 -9.47
C SER A 183 15.74 10.05 -9.09
N PRO A 184 15.27 10.44 -7.89
CA PRO A 184 13.90 10.16 -7.47
C PRO A 184 12.87 10.78 -8.43
N VAL A 185 11.88 9.98 -8.83
CA VAL A 185 10.66 10.49 -9.47
C VAL A 185 9.63 10.81 -8.40
N TYR A 186 8.90 11.90 -8.53
CA TYR A 186 7.88 12.34 -7.57
C TYR A 186 6.73 13.07 -8.29
N GLN A 187 5.56 13.13 -7.65
CA GLN A 187 4.38 13.90 -8.10
C GLN A 187 4.15 15.08 -7.14
N ALA A 188 3.08 15.85 -7.31
CA ALA A 188 2.83 17.03 -6.48
C ALA A 188 1.53 16.96 -5.66
N GLU A 189 0.55 16.17 -6.10
CA GLU A 189 -0.83 16.29 -5.63
C GLU A 189 -1.12 15.45 -4.38
N GLY A 190 -0.35 14.39 -4.13
CA GLY A 190 -0.47 13.56 -2.93
C GLY A 190 -1.77 12.74 -2.83
N ASP A 191 -2.66 12.81 -3.82
CA ASP A 191 -3.94 12.12 -3.87
C ASP A 191 -3.83 10.67 -4.40
N THR A 192 -4.96 9.98 -4.44
CA THR A 192 -5.04 8.60 -4.95
C THR A 192 -4.51 8.47 -6.38
N HIS A 193 -4.81 9.44 -7.25
CA HIS A 193 -4.36 9.44 -8.63
C HIS A 193 -2.84 9.63 -8.74
N ALA A 194 -2.28 10.59 -8.00
CA ALA A 194 -0.84 10.83 -7.90
C ALA A 194 -0.11 9.59 -7.38
N ARG A 195 -0.64 8.89 -6.37
CA ARG A 195 -0.03 7.64 -5.87
C ARG A 195 0.01 6.53 -6.91
N TRP A 196 -1.02 6.39 -7.75
CA TRP A 196 -0.98 5.40 -8.85
C TRP A 196 -0.02 5.80 -9.97
N ARG A 197 0.07 7.08 -10.31
CA ARG A 197 1.08 7.58 -11.27
C ARG A 197 2.49 7.35 -10.74
N GLN A 198 2.74 7.74 -9.50
CA GLN A 198 4.00 7.53 -8.80
C GLN A 198 4.44 6.07 -8.83
N LEU A 199 3.52 5.15 -8.52
CA LEU A 199 3.79 3.72 -8.51
C LEU A 199 4.13 3.18 -9.90
N LEU A 200 3.47 3.66 -10.96
CA LEU A 200 3.79 3.28 -12.34
C LEU A 200 5.13 3.83 -12.82
N ASP A 201 5.44 5.09 -12.46
CA ASP A 201 6.70 5.74 -12.80
C ASP A 201 7.88 5.07 -12.08
N GLU A 202 7.68 4.65 -10.83
CA GLU A 202 8.66 3.84 -10.10
C GLU A 202 8.85 2.45 -10.73
N ILE A 203 7.79 1.78 -11.20
CA ILE A 203 7.93 0.50 -11.92
C ILE A 203 8.79 0.68 -13.19
N ASP A 204 8.52 1.72 -13.99
CA ASP A 204 9.30 1.98 -15.21
C ASP A 204 10.77 2.29 -14.88
N GLN A 205 11.00 3.12 -13.86
CA GLN A 205 12.35 3.41 -13.38
C GLN A 205 13.06 2.14 -12.88
N SER A 206 12.39 1.29 -12.11
CA SER A 206 12.94 0.02 -11.62
C SER A 206 13.34 -0.91 -12.76
N LEU A 207 12.50 -1.06 -13.78
CA LEU A 207 12.81 -1.88 -14.95
C LEU A 207 14.01 -1.32 -15.72
N HIS A 208 14.11 0.00 -15.85
CA HIS A 208 15.24 0.66 -16.47
C HIS A 208 16.55 0.43 -15.68
N LEU A 209 16.54 0.70 -14.37
CA LEU A 209 17.69 0.50 -13.49
C LEU A 209 18.12 -0.96 -13.47
N ALA A 210 17.17 -1.90 -13.40
CA ALA A 210 17.50 -3.32 -13.39
C ALA A 210 18.24 -3.74 -14.65
N ARG A 211 17.80 -3.26 -15.83
CA ARG A 211 18.46 -3.54 -17.11
C ARG A 211 19.89 -2.98 -17.16
N LEU A 212 20.10 -1.75 -16.70
CA LEU A 212 21.43 -1.15 -16.66
C LEU A 212 22.34 -1.87 -15.65
N ALA A 213 21.81 -2.18 -14.46
CA ALA A 213 22.52 -2.89 -13.41
C ALA A 213 22.94 -4.30 -13.83
N GLU A 214 22.08 -5.04 -14.55
CA GLU A 214 22.43 -6.36 -15.08
C GLU A 214 23.55 -6.28 -16.12
N ARG A 215 23.43 -5.34 -17.08
CA ARG A 215 24.45 -5.12 -18.12
C ARG A 215 25.82 -4.80 -17.52
N ASP A 216 25.84 -3.90 -16.53
CA ASP A 216 27.07 -3.36 -15.96
C ASP A 216 27.50 -4.08 -14.66
N LYS A 217 26.76 -5.12 -14.26
CA LYS A 217 26.95 -5.92 -13.04
C LYS A 217 27.06 -5.06 -11.76
N ILE A 218 26.19 -4.07 -11.65
CA ILE A 218 26.19 -3.11 -10.53
C ILE A 218 25.45 -3.71 -9.33
N HIS A 219 26.07 -3.54 -8.16
CA HIS A 219 25.55 -3.96 -6.87
C HIS A 219 25.25 -2.73 -6.02
N THR A 220 24.42 -2.90 -4.98
CA THR A 220 24.31 -1.92 -3.90
C THR A 220 25.66 -1.81 -3.21
N GLU A 221 26.01 -0.62 -2.73
CA GLU A 221 27.28 -0.39 -2.05
C GLU A 221 27.09 -0.15 -0.55
N ARG A 222 25.93 0.38 -0.13
CA ARG A 222 25.62 0.65 1.27
C ARG A 222 24.98 -0.55 1.96
N ALA A 223 25.51 -0.91 3.12
CA ALA A 223 24.88 -1.83 4.07
C ALA A 223 24.30 -1.05 5.28
N GLY A 224 23.34 -1.65 6.00
CA GLY A 224 22.68 -1.09 7.18
C GLY A 224 21.39 -0.31 6.90
N SER A 225 21.21 0.18 5.68
CA SER A 225 20.00 0.90 5.25
C SER A 225 19.61 0.52 3.83
N VAL A 226 18.30 0.42 3.56
CA VAL A 226 17.77 0.14 2.22
C VAL A 226 16.50 0.96 1.98
N GLU A 227 16.31 1.49 0.78
CA GLU A 227 15.00 1.96 0.34
C GLU A 227 14.14 0.74 -0.01
N THR A 228 13.10 0.44 0.76
CA THR A 228 12.15 -0.61 0.41
C THR A 228 11.05 -0.09 -0.52
N PRO A 229 10.21 -0.93 -1.13
CA PRO A 229 9.04 -0.49 -1.89
C PRO A 229 8.00 0.25 -1.02
N ARG A 230 8.17 0.21 0.30
CA ARG A 230 7.30 0.81 1.32
C ARG A 230 7.96 2.02 2.01
N GLY A 231 9.12 2.44 1.52
CA GLY A 231 9.91 3.55 2.08
C GLY A 231 11.19 3.11 2.78
N PRO A 232 11.87 4.06 3.46
CA PRO A 232 13.20 3.86 4.00
C PRO A 232 13.21 2.84 5.13
N TRP A 233 14.19 1.93 5.11
CA TRP A 233 14.51 1.05 6.22
C TRP A 233 15.97 1.24 6.63
N SER A 234 16.19 2.17 7.56
CA SER A 234 17.48 2.49 8.17
C SER A 234 17.50 1.99 9.63
N GLU A 235 17.53 2.90 10.61
CA GLU A 235 17.37 2.56 12.03
C GLU A 235 15.95 2.11 12.34
N ARG A 236 14.97 2.79 11.73
CA ARG A 236 13.55 2.47 11.84
C ARG A 236 13.09 1.80 10.55
N ARG A 237 12.29 0.75 10.70
CA ARG A 237 11.56 0.12 9.60
C ARG A 237 10.24 0.84 9.35
N PRO A 238 9.66 0.71 8.14
CA PRO A 238 8.28 1.13 7.89
C PRO A 238 7.33 0.53 8.95
N ALA A 239 6.67 1.42 9.70
CA ALA A 239 5.76 1.09 10.77
C ALA A 239 4.31 1.05 10.26
N ASP A 240 3.39 0.58 11.11
CA ASP A 240 1.97 0.69 10.79
C ASP A 240 1.52 2.16 10.78
N ALA A 241 0.78 2.54 9.76
CA ALA A 241 0.20 3.87 9.57
C ALA A 241 -1.32 3.79 9.32
N SER A 242 -1.96 2.68 9.67
CA SER A 242 -3.38 2.44 9.36
C SER A 242 -4.34 3.39 10.08
N ALA A 243 -3.94 3.89 11.25
CA ALA A 243 -4.70 4.91 11.99
C ALA A 243 -4.91 6.22 11.20
N LEU A 244 -4.09 6.51 10.18
CA LEU A 244 -4.28 7.67 9.31
C LEU A 244 -5.61 7.63 8.56
N PHE A 245 -6.20 6.45 8.36
CA PHE A 245 -7.50 6.33 7.72
C PHE A 245 -8.63 6.99 8.52
N ASP A 246 -8.48 7.09 9.85
CA ASP A 246 -9.46 7.71 10.74
C ASP A 246 -9.62 9.20 10.44
N GLU A 247 -8.57 9.85 9.94
CA GLU A 247 -8.56 11.26 9.54
C GLU A 247 -8.76 11.43 8.03
N LEU A 248 -8.22 10.52 7.22
CA LEU A 248 -8.14 10.69 5.77
C LEU A 248 -9.44 10.33 5.02
N LEU A 249 -10.21 9.37 5.53
CA LEU A 249 -11.38 8.83 4.85
C LEU A 249 -12.70 9.56 5.11
N PRO A 250 -12.95 10.18 6.28
CA PRO A 250 -14.13 11.01 6.48
C PRO A 250 -14.28 12.09 5.40
N GLY A 251 -15.51 12.25 4.90
CA GLY A 251 -15.84 13.19 3.82
C GLY A 251 -15.63 12.65 2.41
N LEU A 252 -15.06 11.45 2.23
CA LEU A 252 -14.99 10.76 0.95
C LEU A 252 -16.25 9.93 0.69
N GLU A 253 -16.60 9.77 -0.58
CA GLU A 253 -17.57 8.76 -1.00
C GLU A 253 -16.94 7.37 -0.85
N TRP A 254 -17.78 6.34 -0.64
CA TRP A 254 -17.33 4.99 -0.33
C TRP A 254 -16.37 4.42 -1.40
N GLY A 255 -16.64 4.70 -2.67
CA GLY A 255 -15.75 4.31 -3.78
C GLY A 255 -14.37 4.96 -3.67
N ASP A 256 -14.32 6.27 -3.42
CA ASP A 256 -13.07 7.02 -3.25
C ASP A 256 -12.32 6.60 -1.97
N ALA A 257 -13.04 6.30 -0.90
CA ALA A 257 -12.46 5.78 0.33
C ALA A 257 -11.76 4.43 0.09
N LEU A 258 -12.41 3.50 -0.61
CA LEU A 258 -11.81 2.21 -0.97
C LEU A 258 -10.64 2.36 -1.94
N ALA A 259 -10.72 3.27 -2.92
CA ALA A 259 -9.62 3.59 -3.81
C ALA A 259 -8.41 4.17 -3.05
N THR A 260 -8.69 5.04 -2.06
CA THR A 260 -7.69 5.63 -1.16
C THR A 260 -6.99 4.54 -0.35
N VAL A 261 -7.75 3.65 0.29
CA VAL A 261 -7.21 2.49 1.05
C VAL A 261 -6.31 1.63 0.15
N ALA A 262 -6.75 1.26 -1.05
CA ALA A 262 -5.98 0.43 -1.96
C ALA A 262 -4.67 1.10 -2.44
N SER A 263 -4.68 2.44 -2.57
CA SER A 263 -3.52 3.22 -3.01
C SER A 263 -2.45 3.43 -1.93
N LEU A 264 -2.75 3.13 -0.67
CA LEU A 264 -1.84 3.29 0.47
C LEU A 264 -1.32 1.95 0.96
N ASP A 265 -0.04 1.90 1.30
CA ASP A 265 0.64 0.69 1.80
C ASP A 265 0.96 0.85 3.28
N VAL A 266 -0.06 0.82 4.14
CA VAL A 266 0.03 1.30 5.53
C VAL A 266 0.50 0.28 6.56
N ALA A 267 0.60 -1.01 6.23
CA ALA A 267 0.92 -2.03 7.22
C ALA A 267 2.33 -1.89 7.83
N ALA A 268 2.62 -2.47 8.98
CA ALA A 268 4.01 -2.59 9.41
C ALA A 268 4.82 -3.53 8.48
N LEU A 269 6.14 -3.37 8.40
CA LEU A 269 7.01 -4.34 7.75
C LEU A 269 7.24 -5.56 8.67
N ALA A 270 7.04 -6.78 8.16
CA ALA A 270 7.30 -8.01 8.93
C ALA A 270 8.80 -8.23 9.19
N ASP A 271 9.11 -9.01 10.24
CA ASP A 271 10.50 -9.35 10.62
C ASP A 271 11.17 -10.37 9.68
N GLN A 272 10.37 -11.11 8.92
CA GLN A 272 10.82 -12.24 8.12
C GLN A 272 10.48 -12.00 6.63
N PRO A 273 11.31 -12.48 5.70
CA PRO A 273 11.03 -12.37 4.28
C PRO A 273 9.87 -13.28 3.85
N VAL A 274 9.33 -13.01 2.66
CA VAL A 274 8.29 -13.85 2.05
C VAL A 274 8.77 -15.31 1.99
N GLY A 275 7.92 -16.23 2.46
CA GLY A 275 8.20 -17.67 2.40
C GLY A 275 9.15 -18.20 3.48
N ALA A 276 9.62 -17.37 4.40
CA ALA A 276 10.32 -17.86 5.58
C ALA A 276 9.38 -18.74 6.42
N ARG A 277 9.81 -19.96 6.72
CA ARG A 277 9.10 -20.77 7.71
C ARG A 277 9.30 -20.11 9.07
N PRO A 278 8.26 -19.98 9.92
CA PRO A 278 8.48 -19.58 11.30
C PRO A 278 9.51 -20.56 11.86
N SER A 279 10.57 -20.02 12.46
CA SER A 279 11.53 -20.81 13.23
C SER A 279 10.71 -21.52 14.30
N GLY A 280 10.35 -22.77 14.05
CA GLY A 280 9.62 -23.57 15.00
C GLY A 280 10.43 -23.59 16.28
N GLU A 281 9.82 -23.14 17.38
CA GLU A 281 10.23 -23.61 18.69
C GLU A 281 10.33 -25.13 18.57
N SER A 282 11.56 -25.63 18.58
CA SER A 282 11.83 -27.03 18.79
C SER A 282 11.30 -27.33 20.19
N ARG A 283 10.02 -27.71 20.28
CA ARG A 283 9.53 -28.48 21.41
C ARG A 283 10.27 -29.81 21.31
N ALA A 284 11.46 -29.83 21.88
CA ALA A 284 12.09 -31.03 22.37
C ALA A 284 11.06 -31.69 23.29
N VAL A 285 10.27 -32.59 22.74
CA VAL A 285 9.55 -33.60 23.51
C VAL A 285 10.66 -34.46 24.09
N GLY A 286 11.15 -34.05 25.27
CA GLY A 286 11.93 -34.91 26.13
C GLY A 286 11.05 -36.09 26.49
N GLY A 287 11.10 -37.13 25.67
CA GLY A 287 10.59 -38.45 26.00
C GLY A 287 11.39 -38.96 27.18
N GLY A 288 10.92 -38.63 28.38
CA GLY A 288 11.38 -39.26 29.61
C GLY A 288 11.14 -40.75 29.49
N THR A 289 12.23 -41.50 29.41
CA THR A 289 12.26 -42.93 29.67
C THR A 289 11.87 -43.15 31.13
N GLY A 290 10.58 -43.39 31.36
CA GLY A 290 10.11 -43.99 32.60
C GLY A 290 10.44 -45.48 32.58
N SER A 291 11.63 -45.80 33.08
CA SER A 291 11.96 -47.14 33.57
C SER A 291 11.39 -47.29 34.97
N ASP A 292 10.70 -48.41 35.21
CA ASP A 292 10.85 -49.31 36.37
C ASP A 292 9.53 -49.77 37.01
N VAL A 293 9.42 -51.12 37.01
CA VAL A 293 8.63 -52.04 37.86
C VAL A 293 7.13 -52.20 37.55
#